data_AF-A0AA38XIN7-F1
#
_entry.id   AF-A0AA38XIN7-F1
#
_cell.length_a   1.000
_cell.length_b   1.000
_cell.length_c   1.000
_cell.angle_alpha   90.00
_cell.angle_beta   90.00
_cell.angle_gamma   90.00
#
_symmetry.space_group_name_H-M   'P 1'
#
loop_
_entity.id
_entity.type
_entity.pdbx_description
1 polymer ?
#
loop_
_entity_poly.entity_id
_entity_poly.type
_entity_poly.pdbx_seq_one_letter_code
_entity_poly.pdbx_strand_id
1 'polypeptide(L)'
;MRRAPILLLQILLTLYHVVTVNSQSPPPNSADFLHGYEWGLQGPYPQQFYRSFRLGSPFAYVVHQDEKCDTGYTFFSPRGSKVFAPGPLIIDSKGELVWREARYGQSTDLKVQQYRGESYLTFWTGTDTGTFGNGSYVMLDSSYQLYKRITPVGYPGGDLHEFKITSNGTAMMTIYHPIQADLSMFGVPGQGWIFDSIFQEIDLDTRELIFEWRASEHFEIRDTFHSIAAEERRQDASGKPITNVGRSPEIGWDYFHINSIDKDEKTGNYYISSRYYHTVACISPNGDVLWRLGGKKNDFKDLSDGAATNFSFQHQAIMHENNMLSLFDNGLYDRWAKNAEYSRGMVISLDLDRMTATLVQEYIHPDHRLLASQGSMQILSPSGHALIGWGHAPAYTEFDNEGNILCDVEFVPAMFWNTGWTKNYRIFRTSDWVGTPVTQPDVYLRPRDGRVYVSWNGATEVETWTLQGLEDESKGYFSDLSSTRKERFEESIAITDDMPPFLRVAAVHRNGTILSYTEVLDRRVGNAPPDPPSPVVMVWQMISVIAFPVLAVFLVFCLWKMRRLIFAAAAAAVAAVVLRLRHRRSSGRTRRELLDEAEARKPLRTDTDEEGRKDEDYEMDERELSVFNKARRRS
;
A
#
# COMPACT_ATOMS: atom_id res chain seq x y z
N MET A 1 -9.05 47.09 -0.55
CA MET A 1 -9.05 45.64 -0.86
C MET A 1 -8.42 45.27 -2.23
N ARG A 2 -7.52 46.07 -2.84
CA ARG A 2 -6.94 45.76 -4.18
C ARG A 2 -5.47 45.30 -4.20
N ARG A 3 -4.81 45.12 -3.04
CA ARG A 3 -3.38 44.72 -2.97
C ARG A 3 -3.11 43.32 -2.37
N ALA A 4 -4.10 42.70 -1.74
CA ALA A 4 -3.96 41.38 -1.11
C ALA A 4 -3.66 40.23 -2.09
N PRO A 5 -4.27 40.12 -3.29
CA PRO A 5 -4.01 38.97 -4.17
C PRO A 5 -2.63 39.04 -4.86
N ILE A 6 -2.07 40.24 -5.04
CA ILE A 6 -0.75 40.42 -5.66
C ILE A 6 0.35 40.05 -4.65
N LEU A 7 0.16 40.41 -3.37
CA LEU A 7 1.10 40.04 -2.31
C LEU A 7 1.10 38.54 -2.05
N LEU A 8 -0.07 37.89 -2.09
CA LEU A 8 -0.19 36.43 -1.95
C LEU A 8 0.47 35.69 -3.13
N LEU A 9 0.30 36.20 -4.35
CA LEU A 9 0.93 35.64 -5.55
C LEU A 9 2.46 35.84 -5.52
N GLN A 10 2.94 36.98 -5.04
CA GLN A 10 4.38 37.22 -4.87
C GLN A 10 4.98 36.33 -3.80
N ILE A 11 4.29 36.13 -2.66
CA ILE A 11 4.72 35.22 -1.59
C ILE A 11 4.76 33.77 -2.11
N LEU A 12 3.73 33.34 -2.85
CA LEU A 12 3.68 32.02 -3.48
C LEU A 12 4.77 31.85 -4.54
N LEU A 13 5.07 32.88 -5.34
CA LEU A 13 6.15 32.85 -6.34
C LEU A 13 7.55 32.86 -5.70
N THR A 14 7.74 33.56 -4.57
CA THR A 14 9.00 33.50 -3.81
C THR A 14 9.18 32.18 -3.09
N LEU A 15 8.12 31.62 -2.48
CA LEU A 15 8.14 30.26 -1.92
C LEU A 15 8.40 29.22 -3.01
N TYR A 16 7.83 29.41 -4.20
CA TYR A 16 8.08 28.57 -5.37
C TYR A 16 9.51 28.68 -5.87
N HIS A 17 10.09 29.88 -5.98
CA HIS A 17 11.50 30.05 -6.37
C HIS A 17 12.50 29.50 -5.34
N VAL A 18 12.20 29.58 -4.04
CA VAL A 18 13.02 28.94 -3.00
C VAL A 18 12.95 27.41 -3.10
N VAL A 19 11.80 26.84 -3.48
CA VAL A 19 11.64 25.38 -3.67
C VAL A 19 12.23 24.88 -5.00
N THR A 20 12.27 25.71 -6.05
CA THR A 20 12.75 25.27 -7.38
C THR A 20 14.24 25.48 -7.65
N VAL A 21 14.93 26.34 -6.89
CA VAL A 21 16.37 26.61 -7.13
C VAL A 21 17.29 25.56 -6.48
N ASN A 22 16.76 24.61 -5.72
CA ASN A 22 17.53 23.50 -5.16
C ASN A 22 16.80 22.14 -5.25
N SER A 23 16.16 21.85 -6.39
CA SER A 23 15.47 20.56 -6.60
C SER A 23 16.42 19.39 -6.92
N GLN A 24 17.60 19.36 -6.30
CA GLN A 24 18.19 18.09 -5.93
C GLN A 24 17.67 17.82 -4.53
N SER A 25 16.77 16.84 -4.40
CA SER A 25 16.48 16.29 -3.07
C SER A 25 17.83 16.09 -2.38
N PRO A 26 18.02 16.63 -1.15
CA PRO A 26 19.25 16.44 -0.44
C PRO A 26 19.60 14.95 -0.46
N PRO A 27 20.87 14.56 -0.65
CA PRO A 27 21.21 13.15 -0.65
C PRO A 27 20.63 12.51 0.63
N PRO A 28 20.19 11.24 0.57
CA PRO A 28 19.42 10.61 1.66
C PRO A 28 20.08 10.70 3.05
N ASN A 29 21.39 10.96 3.10
CA ASN A 29 22.20 11.06 4.32
C ASN A 29 22.64 12.50 4.68
N SER A 30 22.06 13.52 4.06
CA SER A 30 22.34 14.91 4.45
C SER A 30 21.62 15.27 5.75
N ALA A 31 22.26 16.10 6.58
CA ALA A 31 21.67 16.56 7.85
C ALA A 31 20.28 17.19 7.65
N ASP A 32 20.07 17.92 6.56
CA ASP A 32 18.80 18.57 6.22
C ASP A 32 17.67 17.55 5.93
N PHE A 33 18.00 16.39 5.33
CA PHE A 33 17.02 15.32 5.12
C PHE A 33 16.59 14.70 6.45
N LEU A 34 17.56 14.43 7.33
CA LEU A 34 17.33 13.79 8.62
C LEU A 34 16.57 14.69 9.61
N HIS A 35 16.87 15.98 9.66
CA HIS A 35 16.21 16.94 10.57
C HIS A 35 14.69 17.10 10.32
N GLY A 36 14.18 16.65 9.17
CA GLY A 36 12.77 16.71 8.80
C GLY A 36 12.02 15.37 8.77
N TYR A 37 12.71 14.23 8.92
CA TYR A 37 12.15 12.90 8.70
C TYR A 37 10.95 12.65 9.63
N GLU A 38 11.14 12.78 10.93
CA GLU A 38 10.11 12.55 11.94
C GLU A 38 8.92 13.51 11.84
N TRP A 39 9.14 14.70 11.29
CA TRP A 39 8.10 15.69 11.01
C TRP A 39 7.35 15.42 9.70
N GLY A 40 7.69 14.35 8.99
CA GLY A 40 7.04 13.93 7.77
C GLY A 40 7.28 14.85 6.58
N LEU A 41 8.36 15.66 6.59
CA LEU A 41 8.64 16.61 5.50
C LEU A 41 8.93 15.90 4.17
N GLN A 42 9.38 14.65 4.21
CA GLN A 42 9.62 13.78 3.07
C GLN A 42 8.39 12.95 2.66
N GLY A 43 7.27 13.15 3.36
CA GLY A 43 6.03 12.40 3.16
C GLY A 43 5.98 11.06 3.90
N PRO A 44 4.88 10.31 3.75
CA PRO A 44 4.62 9.09 4.52
C PRO A 44 5.29 7.83 3.96
N TYR A 45 6.02 7.94 2.86
CA TYR A 45 6.82 6.86 2.31
C TYR A 45 8.06 7.44 1.61
N PRO A 46 9.06 7.89 2.38
CA PRO A 46 10.31 8.39 1.81
C PRO A 46 11.02 7.29 1.03
N GLN A 47 11.55 7.62 -0.16
CA GLN A 47 12.18 6.65 -1.05
C GLN A 47 13.56 7.10 -1.50
N GLN A 48 14.43 6.13 -1.73
CA GLN A 48 15.69 6.29 -2.44
C GLN A 48 15.50 5.85 -3.90
N PHE A 49 16.04 6.64 -4.84
CA PHE A 49 15.99 6.36 -6.27
C PHE A 49 17.40 6.18 -6.83
N TYR A 50 17.46 5.47 -7.95
CA TYR A 50 18.70 5.03 -8.59
C TYR A 50 18.73 5.50 -10.04
N ARG A 51 19.92 5.62 -10.62
CA ARG A 51 20.14 5.96 -12.03
C ARG A 51 20.02 4.74 -12.94
N SER A 52 20.68 3.64 -12.59
CA SER A 52 20.67 2.37 -13.34
C SER A 52 19.47 1.50 -13.05
N PHE A 53 18.72 1.77 -11.97
CA PHE A 53 17.56 0.95 -11.59
C PHE A 53 16.26 1.75 -11.52
N ARG A 54 15.21 1.21 -12.15
CA ARG A 54 13.93 1.92 -12.36
C ARG A 54 13.04 2.03 -11.12
N LEU A 55 13.20 1.17 -10.12
CA LEU A 55 12.34 1.11 -8.95
C LEU A 55 13.03 1.75 -7.74
N GLY A 56 12.38 2.68 -7.04
CA GLY A 56 12.96 3.32 -5.83
C GLY A 56 12.64 2.60 -4.52
N SER A 57 13.62 2.21 -3.73
CA SER A 57 13.46 1.52 -2.44
C SER A 57 12.94 2.46 -1.35
N PRO A 58 12.33 1.94 -0.26
CA PRO A 58 12.09 2.76 0.92
C PRO A 58 13.41 3.26 1.50
N PHE A 59 13.42 4.48 2.00
CA PHE A 59 14.56 5.02 2.73
C PHE A 59 14.58 4.46 4.16
N ALA A 60 15.68 3.81 4.53
CA ALA A 60 15.91 3.30 5.88
C ALA A 60 16.42 4.44 6.77
N TYR A 61 15.58 4.92 7.69
CA TYR A 61 15.99 5.86 8.71
C TYR A 61 16.50 5.07 9.93
N VAL A 62 17.81 5.09 10.14
CA VAL A 62 18.47 4.40 11.25
C VAL A 62 18.46 5.30 12.47
N VAL A 63 17.57 5.01 13.43
CA VAL A 63 17.41 5.74 14.69
C VAL A 63 18.54 5.38 15.65
N HIS A 64 18.87 4.09 15.72
CA HIS A 64 19.93 3.55 16.56
C HIS A 64 20.71 2.46 15.83
N GLN A 65 22.02 2.39 16.09
CA GLN A 65 22.91 1.37 15.55
C GLN A 65 24.04 1.04 16.53
N ASP A 66 24.15 -0.22 16.90
CA ASP A 66 25.26 -0.86 17.60
C ASP A 66 26.01 -1.82 16.65
N GLU A 67 27.28 -2.06 16.92
CA GLU A 67 28.11 -2.98 16.13
C GLU A 67 27.67 -4.45 16.27
N LYS A 68 26.93 -4.79 17.33
CA LYS A 68 26.39 -6.14 17.57
C LYS A 68 25.08 -6.43 16.86
N CYS A 69 24.41 -5.42 16.28
CA CYS A 69 23.19 -5.65 15.48
C CYS A 69 23.51 -6.62 14.33
N ASP A 70 22.61 -7.58 14.11
CA ASP A 70 22.80 -8.63 13.11
C ASP A 70 22.97 -8.05 11.70
N THR A 71 23.97 -8.54 10.97
CA THR A 71 24.34 -8.02 9.65
C THR A 71 23.58 -8.65 8.49
N GLY A 72 22.66 -9.59 8.77
CA GLY A 72 21.89 -10.33 7.78
C GLY A 72 20.93 -9.47 6.97
N TYR A 73 20.36 -10.07 5.93
CA TYR A 73 19.38 -9.42 5.08
C TYR A 73 18.04 -9.29 5.78
N THR A 74 17.34 -8.19 5.53
CA THR A 74 16.01 -7.92 6.10
C THR A 74 14.95 -8.07 5.02
N PHE A 75 13.93 -8.87 5.29
CA PHE A 75 12.88 -9.28 4.36
C PHE A 75 11.54 -8.72 4.81
N PHE A 76 10.87 -7.96 3.92
CA PHE A 76 9.57 -7.37 4.19
C PHE A 76 8.85 -6.93 2.90
N SER A 77 7.59 -6.54 3.03
CA SER A 77 6.74 -6.18 1.88
C SER A 77 5.97 -4.88 2.17
N PRO A 78 6.56 -3.70 1.86
CA PRO A 78 5.87 -2.42 2.01
C PRO A 78 4.58 -2.38 1.20
N ARG A 79 3.50 -1.94 1.84
CA ARG A 79 2.15 -1.84 1.28
C ARG A 79 1.39 -0.62 1.79
N GLY A 80 0.19 -0.38 1.26
CA GLY A 80 -0.68 0.72 1.66
C GLY A 80 -0.92 1.72 0.53
N SER A 81 -1.80 2.70 0.79
CA SER A 81 -2.27 3.65 -0.23
C SER A 81 -1.22 4.68 -0.67
N LYS A 82 -0.11 4.79 0.05
CA LYS A 82 1.02 5.68 -0.29
C LYS A 82 2.24 4.94 -0.84
N VAL A 83 2.16 3.62 -0.98
CA VAL A 83 3.21 2.80 -1.60
C VAL A 83 2.91 2.65 -3.08
N PHE A 84 3.66 3.36 -3.93
CA PHE A 84 3.41 3.42 -5.38
C PHE A 84 3.71 2.10 -6.12
N ALA A 85 4.69 1.33 -5.65
CA ALA A 85 5.11 0.08 -6.25
C ALA A 85 5.25 -1.00 -5.16
N PRO A 86 4.12 -1.51 -4.62
CA PRO A 86 4.14 -2.53 -3.59
C PRO A 86 4.75 -3.82 -4.12
N GLY A 87 5.34 -4.61 -3.23
CA GLY A 87 6.00 -5.85 -3.58
C GLY A 87 6.98 -6.34 -2.52
N PRO A 88 7.45 -7.59 -2.63
CA PRO A 88 8.48 -8.10 -1.75
C PRO A 88 9.81 -7.38 -1.97
N LEU A 89 10.54 -7.16 -0.89
CA LEU A 89 11.75 -6.36 -0.85
C LEU A 89 12.76 -6.92 0.17
N ILE A 90 14.03 -6.87 -0.20
CA ILE A 90 15.18 -7.27 0.62
C ILE A 90 16.12 -6.08 0.69
N ILE A 91 16.55 -5.74 1.90
CA ILE A 91 17.63 -4.79 2.16
C ILE A 91 18.76 -5.46 2.96
N ASP A 92 19.95 -4.88 2.89
CA ASP A 92 21.03 -5.25 3.79
C ASP A 92 20.93 -4.53 5.15
N SER A 93 21.86 -4.84 6.04
CA SER A 93 21.97 -4.25 7.38
C SER A 93 22.32 -2.75 7.39
N LYS A 94 22.73 -2.18 6.25
CA LYS A 94 22.97 -0.73 6.09
C LYS A 94 21.74 -0.01 5.53
N GLY A 95 20.65 -0.73 5.26
CA GLY A 95 19.45 -0.18 4.64
C GLY A 95 19.53 -0.02 3.13
N GLU A 96 20.56 -0.56 2.47
CA GLU A 96 20.69 -0.52 1.02
C GLU A 96 19.86 -1.64 0.38
N LEU A 97 19.28 -1.34 -0.79
CA LEU A 97 18.49 -2.31 -1.53
C LEU A 97 19.36 -3.51 -1.93
N VAL A 98 18.81 -4.72 -1.78
CA VAL A 98 19.41 -5.95 -2.32
C VAL A 98 18.55 -6.44 -3.47
N TRP A 99 17.25 -6.60 -3.23
CA TRP A 99 16.30 -7.06 -4.23
C TRP A 99 14.94 -6.44 -4.00
N ARG A 100 14.19 -6.20 -5.08
CA ARG A 100 12.76 -5.99 -5.00
C ARG A 100 12.05 -6.36 -6.27
N GLU A 101 10.74 -6.57 -6.15
CA GLU A 101 9.90 -6.89 -7.30
C GLU A 101 8.48 -6.33 -7.16
N ALA A 102 8.06 -5.52 -8.13
CA ALA A 102 6.73 -4.90 -8.14
C ALA A 102 5.68 -5.71 -8.91
N ARG A 103 6.08 -6.72 -9.72
CA ARG A 103 5.17 -7.52 -10.57
C ARG A 103 4.13 -8.31 -9.78
N TYR A 104 4.41 -8.60 -8.52
CA TYR A 104 3.49 -9.30 -7.61
C TYR A 104 2.53 -8.35 -6.88
N GLY A 105 2.71 -7.03 -7.00
CA GLY A 105 1.88 -6.04 -6.34
C GLY A 105 1.86 -6.22 -4.82
N GLN A 106 0.68 -6.20 -4.22
CA GLN A 106 0.53 -6.40 -2.78
C GLN A 106 1.03 -7.80 -2.39
N SER A 107 1.91 -7.84 -1.38
CA SER A 107 2.45 -9.08 -0.84
C SER A 107 2.62 -8.99 0.67
N THR A 108 2.66 -10.14 1.33
CA THR A 108 2.87 -10.28 2.78
C THR A 108 3.76 -11.48 3.06
N ASP A 109 4.31 -11.52 4.28
CA ASP A 109 5.02 -12.68 4.83
C ASP A 109 6.24 -13.14 3.99
N LEU A 110 7.00 -12.17 3.45
CA LEU A 110 8.24 -12.45 2.74
C LEU A 110 9.31 -12.99 3.69
N LYS A 111 9.73 -14.24 3.45
CA LYS A 111 10.80 -14.90 4.21
C LYS A 111 11.51 -15.94 3.37
N VAL A 112 12.67 -16.39 3.84
CA VAL A 112 13.39 -17.54 3.29
C VAL A 112 12.87 -18.80 3.96
N GLN A 113 12.56 -19.83 3.19
CA GLN A 113 12.19 -21.16 3.69
C GLN A 113 12.95 -22.24 2.94
N GLN A 114 13.26 -23.34 3.63
CA GLN A 114 13.93 -24.50 3.04
C GLN A 114 12.91 -25.46 2.45
N TYR A 115 13.21 -25.98 1.26
CA TYR A 115 12.44 -27.05 0.64
C TYR A 115 13.37 -27.99 -0.13
N ARG A 116 13.35 -29.28 0.23
CA ARG A 116 14.20 -30.32 -0.41
C ARG A 116 15.71 -29.96 -0.44
N GLY A 117 16.19 -29.27 0.59
CA GLY A 117 17.59 -28.87 0.74
C GLY A 117 17.98 -27.56 0.03
N GLU A 118 17.03 -26.89 -0.62
CA GLU A 118 17.24 -25.62 -1.31
C GLU A 118 16.46 -24.48 -0.64
N SER A 119 17.08 -23.29 -0.62
CA SER A 119 16.46 -22.07 -0.10
C SER A 119 15.53 -21.43 -1.13
N TYR A 120 14.32 -21.05 -0.71
CA TYR A 120 13.37 -20.31 -1.53
C TYR A 120 12.89 -19.04 -0.85
N LEU A 121 12.70 -17.97 -1.61
CA LEU A 121 11.89 -16.85 -1.15
C LEU A 121 10.43 -17.22 -1.24
N THR A 122 9.71 -17.08 -0.14
CA THR A 122 8.28 -17.33 -0.07
C THR A 122 7.54 -16.08 0.35
N PHE A 123 6.40 -15.81 -0.27
CA PHE A 123 5.49 -14.72 0.12
C PHE A 123 4.08 -14.98 -0.41
N TRP A 124 3.08 -14.38 0.23
CA TRP A 124 1.71 -14.37 -0.29
C TRP A 124 1.51 -13.19 -1.27
N THR A 125 0.64 -13.37 -2.26
CA THR A 125 0.16 -12.30 -3.16
C THR A 125 -1.29 -12.54 -3.54
N GLY A 126 -2.09 -11.47 -3.56
CA GLY A 126 -3.52 -11.53 -3.87
C GLY A 126 -4.25 -10.24 -3.54
N THR A 127 -5.55 -10.37 -3.30
CA THR A 127 -6.43 -9.27 -2.88
C THR A 127 -6.61 -9.28 -1.36
N ASP A 128 -6.40 -8.13 -0.72
CA ASP A 128 -6.63 -7.90 0.71
C ASP A 128 -7.99 -7.20 0.89
N THR A 129 -8.91 -7.82 1.65
CA THR A 129 -10.22 -7.23 1.99
C THR A 129 -10.15 -6.24 3.15
N GLY A 130 -8.98 -6.13 3.77
CA GLY A 130 -8.71 -5.47 5.04
C GLY A 130 -8.73 -6.46 6.21
N THR A 131 -9.57 -7.49 6.16
CA THR A 131 -9.72 -8.49 7.23
C THR A 131 -8.92 -9.75 6.92
N PHE A 132 -8.96 -10.21 5.66
CA PHE A 132 -8.22 -11.40 5.21
C PHE A 132 -7.87 -11.29 3.72
N GLY A 133 -6.97 -12.18 3.30
CA GLY A 133 -6.52 -12.28 1.92
C GLY A 133 -7.29 -13.33 1.12
N ASN A 134 -7.39 -13.13 -0.18
CA ASN A 134 -7.66 -14.20 -1.13
C ASN A 134 -6.57 -14.16 -2.22
N GLY A 135 -5.69 -15.16 -2.21
CA GLY A 135 -4.51 -15.14 -3.05
C GLY A 135 -3.80 -16.49 -3.16
N SER A 136 -2.51 -16.41 -3.47
CA SER A 136 -1.63 -17.57 -3.65
C SER A 136 -0.27 -17.31 -3.03
N TYR A 137 0.40 -18.40 -2.65
CA TYR A 137 1.75 -18.35 -2.12
C TYR A 137 2.75 -18.60 -3.25
N VAL A 138 3.76 -17.75 -3.34
CA VAL A 138 4.78 -17.79 -4.38
C VAL A 138 6.07 -18.28 -3.77
N MET A 139 6.72 -19.24 -4.43
CA MET A 139 8.10 -19.67 -4.14
C MET A 139 9.00 -19.24 -5.29
N LEU A 140 10.02 -18.44 -5.01
CA LEU A 140 11.07 -18.07 -5.95
C LEU A 140 12.38 -18.77 -5.58
N ASP A 141 13.08 -19.29 -6.57
CA ASP A 141 14.44 -19.81 -6.40
C ASP A 141 15.47 -18.68 -6.26
N SER A 142 16.74 -19.06 -6.03
CA SER A 142 17.87 -18.13 -5.89
C SER A 142 18.09 -17.24 -7.12
N SER A 143 17.58 -17.64 -8.29
CA SER A 143 17.63 -16.86 -9.53
C SER A 143 16.42 -15.93 -9.72
N TYR A 144 15.58 -15.82 -8.69
CA TYR A 144 14.33 -15.05 -8.63
C TYR A 144 13.29 -15.47 -9.68
N GLN A 145 13.40 -16.70 -10.17
CA GLN A 145 12.42 -17.32 -11.05
C GLN A 145 11.34 -18.02 -10.22
N LEU A 146 10.13 -18.06 -10.78
CA LEU A 146 9.01 -18.73 -10.15
C LEU A 146 9.27 -20.24 -10.15
N TYR A 147 9.42 -20.83 -8.96
CA TYR A 147 9.55 -22.26 -8.78
C TYR A 147 8.17 -22.92 -8.63
N LYS A 148 7.36 -22.46 -7.66
CA LYS A 148 6.00 -22.95 -7.44
C LYS A 148 5.05 -21.79 -7.10
N ARG A 149 3.79 -21.96 -7.50
CA ARG A 149 2.66 -21.15 -7.03
C ARG A 149 1.67 -22.09 -6.36
N ILE A 150 1.37 -21.83 -5.09
CA ILE A 150 0.61 -22.71 -4.21
C ILE A 150 -0.73 -22.05 -3.86
N THR A 151 -1.77 -22.88 -3.85
CA THR A 151 -3.10 -22.54 -3.35
C THR A 151 -3.59 -23.68 -2.46
N PRO A 152 -4.47 -23.39 -1.48
CA PRO A 152 -5.13 -24.44 -0.69
C PRO A 152 -5.95 -25.39 -1.56
N VAL A 153 -6.25 -26.57 -1.02
CA VAL A 153 -7.05 -27.61 -1.67
C VAL A 153 -8.53 -27.37 -1.37
N GLY A 154 -9.37 -27.27 -2.41
CA GLY A 154 -10.82 -27.09 -2.25
C GLY A 154 -11.29 -25.64 -2.08
N TYR A 155 -10.39 -24.65 -2.14
CA TYR A 155 -10.72 -23.23 -1.96
C TYR A 155 -10.15 -22.37 -3.10
N PRO A 156 -10.76 -21.20 -3.38
CA PRO A 156 -10.34 -20.33 -4.48
C PRO A 156 -8.94 -19.71 -4.27
N GLY A 157 -8.50 -19.58 -3.02
CA GLY A 157 -7.19 -19.01 -2.68
C GLY A 157 -6.93 -19.06 -1.17
N GLY A 158 -5.65 -18.89 -0.82
CA GLY A 158 -5.19 -18.86 0.56
C GLY A 158 -5.20 -17.44 1.13
N ASP A 159 -5.26 -17.36 2.44
CA ASP A 159 -5.25 -16.11 3.19
C ASP A 159 -3.83 -15.54 3.38
N LEU A 160 -3.75 -14.24 3.63
CA LEU A 160 -2.50 -13.47 3.66
C LEU A 160 -1.65 -13.67 4.92
N HIS A 161 -2.18 -14.34 5.96
CA HIS A 161 -1.58 -14.29 7.29
C HIS A 161 -0.43 -15.28 7.50
N GLU A 162 -0.49 -16.48 6.94
CA GLU A 162 0.55 -17.50 7.15
C GLU A 162 0.81 -18.39 5.94
N PHE A 163 2.10 -18.64 5.68
CA PHE A 163 2.58 -19.71 4.83
C PHE A 163 3.87 -20.30 5.40
N LYS A 164 3.82 -21.54 5.89
CA LYS A 164 4.97 -22.19 6.51
C LYS A 164 5.26 -23.55 5.89
N ILE A 165 6.47 -23.74 5.38
CA ILE A 165 6.96 -25.02 4.85
C ILE A 165 7.54 -25.84 6.02
N THR A 166 7.18 -27.11 6.08
CA THR A 166 7.73 -28.08 7.04
C THR A 166 8.95 -28.78 6.46
N SER A 167 9.78 -29.37 7.31
CA SER A 167 10.96 -30.13 6.86
C SER A 167 10.60 -31.38 6.04
N ASN A 168 9.37 -31.89 6.20
CA ASN A 168 8.83 -33.01 5.44
C ASN A 168 8.40 -32.65 4.00
N GLY A 169 8.47 -31.37 3.61
CA GLY A 169 8.06 -30.91 2.29
C GLY A 169 6.55 -30.68 2.14
N THR A 170 5.84 -30.52 3.26
CA THR A 170 4.46 -30.02 3.27
C THR A 170 4.46 -28.52 3.52
N ALA A 171 3.32 -27.86 3.30
CA ALA A 171 3.12 -26.47 3.64
C ALA A 171 1.81 -26.25 4.38
N MET A 172 1.84 -25.38 5.38
CA MET A 172 0.70 -24.92 6.15
C MET A 172 0.25 -23.53 5.70
N MET A 173 -1.05 -23.30 5.67
CA MET A 173 -1.64 -22.02 5.27
C MET A 173 -3.01 -21.77 5.89
N THR A 174 -3.34 -20.49 6.08
CA THR A 174 -4.64 -20.04 6.56
C THR A 174 -5.64 -19.86 5.41
N ILE A 175 -6.92 -20.01 5.71
CA ILE A 175 -8.04 -19.87 4.78
C ILE A 175 -9.23 -19.28 5.55
N TYR A 176 -10.04 -18.46 4.87
CA TYR A 176 -11.35 -18.06 5.36
C TYR A 176 -12.45 -18.64 4.48
N HIS A 177 -13.48 -19.20 5.11
CA HIS A 177 -14.64 -19.74 4.41
C HIS A 177 -15.96 -19.26 5.05
N PRO A 178 -16.86 -18.60 4.30
CA PRO A 178 -18.12 -18.16 4.86
C PRO A 178 -19.05 -19.35 5.12
N ILE A 179 -19.54 -19.47 6.35
CA ILE A 179 -20.54 -20.47 6.74
C ILE A 179 -21.67 -19.82 7.53
N GLN A 180 -22.79 -20.51 7.63
CA GLN A 180 -23.91 -20.06 8.46
C GLN A 180 -23.67 -20.41 9.93
N ALA A 181 -24.05 -19.52 10.83
CA ALA A 181 -24.02 -19.73 12.27
C ALA A 181 -25.16 -18.99 12.98
N ASP A 182 -25.54 -19.46 14.17
CA ASP A 182 -26.49 -18.74 15.01
C ASP A 182 -25.81 -17.55 15.67
N LEU A 183 -26.18 -16.35 15.21
CA LEU A 183 -25.71 -15.06 15.71
C LEU A 183 -26.81 -14.29 16.46
N SER A 184 -27.90 -14.96 16.84
CA SER A 184 -29.06 -14.34 17.50
C SER A 184 -28.69 -13.61 18.79
N MET A 185 -27.76 -14.16 19.57
CA MET A 185 -27.26 -13.52 20.81
C MET A 185 -26.47 -12.22 20.55
N PHE A 186 -26.06 -11.98 19.31
CA PHE A 186 -25.35 -10.77 18.88
C PHE A 186 -26.24 -9.80 18.09
N GLY A 187 -27.56 -10.03 18.08
CA GLY A 187 -28.53 -9.14 17.44
C GLY A 187 -28.73 -9.35 15.94
N VAL A 188 -28.19 -10.44 15.38
CA VAL A 188 -28.47 -10.84 13.99
C VAL A 188 -29.64 -11.82 13.98
N PRO A 189 -30.81 -11.45 13.44
CA PRO A 189 -31.98 -12.33 13.46
C PRO A 189 -31.80 -13.53 12.51
N GLY A 190 -32.14 -14.72 12.98
CA GLY A 190 -32.06 -15.97 12.20
C GLY A 190 -30.64 -16.52 12.10
N GLN A 191 -30.39 -17.33 11.06
CA GLN A 191 -29.04 -17.82 10.73
C GLN A 191 -28.22 -16.68 10.12
N GLY A 192 -27.19 -16.25 10.82
CA GLY A 192 -26.21 -15.29 10.33
C GLY A 192 -25.08 -15.97 9.57
N TRP A 193 -24.07 -15.19 9.20
CA TRP A 193 -22.87 -15.64 8.50
C TRP A 193 -21.62 -15.27 9.28
N ILE A 194 -20.70 -16.23 9.39
CA ILE A 194 -19.35 -16.00 9.91
C ILE A 194 -18.34 -16.30 8.81
N PHE A 195 -17.19 -15.64 8.88
CA PHE A 195 -16.01 -16.13 8.18
C PHE A 195 -15.31 -17.12 9.09
N ASP A 196 -15.45 -18.41 8.80
CA ASP A 196 -14.77 -19.44 9.56
C ASP A 196 -13.28 -19.42 9.25
N SER A 197 -12.46 -19.49 10.31
CA SER A 197 -11.00 -19.54 10.18
C SER A 197 -10.57 -20.99 10.08
N ILE A 198 -9.87 -21.30 8.98
CA ILE A 198 -9.42 -22.63 8.65
C ILE A 198 -7.90 -22.59 8.48
N PHE A 199 -7.22 -23.69 8.80
CA PHE A 199 -5.90 -23.92 8.23
C PHE A 199 -5.80 -25.31 7.61
N GLN A 200 -4.93 -25.40 6.61
CA GLN A 200 -4.59 -26.66 5.94
C GLN A 200 -3.10 -26.93 6.05
N GLU A 201 -2.74 -28.21 6.01
CA GLU A 201 -1.42 -28.70 5.62
C GLU A 201 -1.57 -29.51 4.33
N ILE A 202 -0.72 -29.22 3.33
CA ILE A 202 -0.74 -29.90 2.04
C ILE A 202 0.67 -30.35 1.65
N ASP A 203 0.78 -31.46 0.92
CA ASP A 203 2.04 -31.88 0.32
C ASP A 203 2.39 -30.99 -0.89
N LEU A 204 3.61 -30.45 -0.94
CA LEU A 204 4.01 -29.52 -2.00
C LEU A 204 4.32 -30.19 -3.34
N ASP A 205 4.54 -31.49 -3.38
CA ASP A 205 4.81 -32.25 -4.61
C ASP A 205 3.53 -32.84 -5.19
N THR A 206 2.70 -33.47 -4.36
CA THR A 206 1.48 -34.17 -4.81
C THR A 206 0.23 -33.28 -4.77
N ARG A 207 0.26 -32.18 -4.00
CA ARG A 207 -0.90 -31.35 -3.66
C ARG A 207 -1.98 -32.10 -2.87
N GLU A 208 -1.64 -33.21 -2.24
CA GLU A 208 -2.56 -33.93 -1.37
C GLU A 208 -2.83 -33.11 -0.09
N LEU A 209 -4.09 -33.11 0.33
CA LEU A 209 -4.49 -32.53 1.60
C LEU A 209 -4.08 -33.49 2.72
N ILE A 210 -3.19 -33.05 3.60
CA ILE A 210 -2.71 -33.81 4.75
C ILE A 210 -3.60 -33.57 5.96
N PHE A 211 -3.99 -32.31 6.18
CA PHE A 211 -4.78 -31.91 7.33
C PHE A 211 -5.62 -30.68 7.01
N GLU A 212 -6.85 -30.62 7.54
CA GLU A 212 -7.70 -29.42 7.57
C GLU A 212 -8.33 -29.31 8.95
N TRP A 213 -8.32 -28.10 9.51
CA TRP A 213 -8.91 -27.80 10.80
C TRP A 213 -9.74 -26.53 10.76
N ARG A 214 -10.88 -26.52 11.43
CA ARG A 214 -11.89 -25.44 11.39
C ARG A 214 -12.18 -24.91 12.77
N ALA A 215 -12.03 -23.60 12.98
CA ALA A 215 -12.24 -22.99 14.29
C ALA A 215 -13.67 -23.21 14.83
N SER A 216 -14.68 -23.13 13.96
CA SER A 216 -16.10 -23.27 14.33
C SER A 216 -16.48 -24.63 14.92
N GLU A 217 -15.69 -25.68 14.67
CA GLU A 217 -15.92 -27.02 15.21
C GLU A 217 -15.40 -27.18 16.65
N HIS A 218 -14.55 -26.26 17.11
CA HIS A 218 -13.82 -26.40 18.38
C HIS A 218 -13.99 -25.20 19.33
N PHE A 219 -14.37 -24.03 18.82
CA PHE A 219 -14.46 -22.78 19.60
C PHE A 219 -15.86 -22.14 19.53
N GLU A 220 -16.43 -21.82 20.69
CA GLU A 220 -17.76 -21.22 20.79
C GLU A 220 -17.78 -19.73 20.46
N ILE A 221 -18.49 -19.30 19.42
CA ILE A 221 -18.57 -17.89 18.97
C ILE A 221 -18.72 -16.87 20.12
N ARG A 222 -19.47 -17.19 21.19
CA ARG A 222 -19.65 -16.33 22.38
C ARG A 222 -18.36 -15.93 23.12
N ASP A 223 -17.30 -16.71 22.98
CA ASP A 223 -16.07 -16.52 23.72
C ASP A 223 -15.12 -15.50 23.07
N THR A 224 -15.40 -15.04 21.84
CA THR A 224 -14.65 -13.96 21.19
C THR A 224 -14.65 -12.65 21.98
N PHE A 225 -13.56 -11.89 21.90
CA PHE A 225 -13.46 -10.51 22.38
C PHE A 225 -13.82 -9.48 21.31
N HIS A 226 -13.91 -9.90 20.04
CA HIS A 226 -14.34 -9.04 18.96
C HIS A 226 -15.86 -8.86 18.97
N SER A 227 -16.38 -7.82 18.34
CA SER A 227 -17.83 -7.59 18.24
C SER A 227 -18.21 -7.20 16.82
N ILE A 228 -19.46 -7.51 16.44
CA ILE A 228 -20.04 -7.05 15.17
C ILE A 228 -19.90 -5.53 15.03
N ALA A 229 -20.17 -4.78 16.09
CA ALA A 229 -20.02 -3.32 16.09
C ALA A 229 -18.57 -2.88 15.86
N ALA A 230 -17.58 -3.67 16.29
CA ALA A 230 -16.17 -3.38 16.04
C ALA A 230 -15.76 -3.67 14.60
N GLU A 231 -16.36 -4.67 13.96
CA GLU A 231 -16.18 -4.93 12.53
C GLU A 231 -16.83 -3.82 11.67
N GLU A 232 -18.04 -3.37 12.02
CA GLU A 232 -18.75 -2.29 11.32
C GLU A 232 -18.06 -0.91 11.38
N ARG A 233 -17.12 -0.72 12.33
CA ARG A 233 -16.29 0.49 12.40
C ARG A 233 -15.14 0.49 11.39
N ARG A 234 -14.82 -0.64 10.78
CA ARG A 234 -13.78 -0.75 9.76
C ARG A 234 -14.25 -0.17 8.43
N GLN A 235 -13.27 0.15 7.59
CA GLN A 235 -13.49 0.48 6.19
C GLN A 235 -13.21 -0.75 5.32
N ASP A 236 -14.00 -0.92 4.26
CA ASP A 236 -13.70 -1.87 3.20
C ASP A 236 -12.52 -1.41 2.34
N ALA A 237 -12.12 -2.23 1.36
CA ALA A 237 -11.02 -1.91 0.44
C ALA A 237 -11.26 -0.63 -0.40
N SER A 238 -12.50 -0.14 -0.49
CA SER A 238 -12.86 1.12 -1.17
C SER A 238 -12.88 2.34 -0.23
N GLY A 239 -12.62 2.14 1.07
CA GLY A 239 -12.66 3.18 2.08
C GLY A 239 -14.05 3.46 2.64
N LYS A 240 -15.05 2.64 2.34
CA LYS A 240 -16.43 2.81 2.85
C LYS A 240 -16.65 2.02 4.14
N PRO A 241 -17.47 2.51 5.07
CA PRO A 241 -17.83 1.75 6.26
C PRO A 241 -18.48 0.40 5.90
N ILE A 242 -18.09 -0.66 6.60
CA ILE A 242 -18.76 -1.95 6.52
C ILE A 242 -20.09 -1.85 7.27
N THR A 243 -21.17 -2.39 6.70
CA THR A 243 -22.50 -2.40 7.33
C THR A 243 -23.11 -3.78 7.19
N ASN A 244 -24.07 -4.13 8.07
CA ASN A 244 -24.80 -5.39 8.01
C ASN A 244 -23.92 -6.64 8.25
N VAL A 245 -22.89 -6.51 9.07
CA VAL A 245 -21.97 -7.61 9.37
C VAL A 245 -22.75 -8.82 9.88
N GLY A 246 -22.42 -9.99 9.32
CA GLY A 246 -23.05 -11.27 9.60
C GLY A 246 -24.38 -11.53 8.87
N ARG A 247 -24.81 -10.66 7.94
CA ARG A 247 -26.10 -10.84 7.22
C ARG A 247 -26.00 -11.54 5.86
N SER A 248 -24.81 -11.67 5.27
CA SER A 248 -24.59 -12.40 4.01
C SER A 248 -23.19 -13.02 3.98
N PRO A 249 -22.91 -14.00 3.10
CA PRO A 249 -21.61 -14.66 3.05
C PRO A 249 -20.46 -13.71 2.68
N GLU A 250 -20.73 -12.60 1.98
CA GLU A 250 -19.72 -11.62 1.57
C GLU A 250 -19.30 -10.67 2.70
N ILE A 251 -20.10 -10.60 3.77
CA ILE A 251 -19.88 -9.73 4.93
C ILE A 251 -20.06 -10.53 6.22
N GLY A 252 -19.58 -11.77 6.22
CA GLY A 252 -19.56 -12.62 7.40
C GLY A 252 -18.85 -11.93 8.57
N TRP A 253 -19.22 -12.29 9.80
CA TRP A 253 -18.49 -11.82 10.96
C TRP A 253 -17.26 -12.70 11.21
N ASP A 254 -16.08 -12.09 11.24
CA ASP A 254 -14.83 -12.77 11.60
C ASP A 254 -14.68 -12.78 13.12
N TYR A 255 -15.10 -13.86 13.77
CA TYR A 255 -15.11 -13.95 15.24
C TYR A 255 -13.82 -14.52 15.83
N PHE A 256 -12.96 -15.17 15.02
CA PHE A 256 -11.84 -15.98 15.49
C PHE A 256 -10.48 -15.47 14.99
N HIS A 257 -10.32 -15.26 13.70
CA HIS A 257 -9.14 -14.65 13.08
C HIS A 257 -7.79 -15.34 13.40
N ILE A 258 -7.52 -16.48 12.74
CA ILE A 258 -6.18 -17.10 12.81
C ILE A 258 -5.18 -16.23 12.05
N ASN A 259 -4.05 -15.91 12.68
CA ASN A 259 -3.02 -15.07 12.08
C ASN A 259 -1.59 -15.64 12.12
N SER A 260 -1.41 -16.83 12.71
CA SER A 260 -0.18 -17.62 12.59
C SER A 260 -0.46 -19.08 12.87
N ILE A 261 0.36 -19.93 12.27
CA ILE A 261 0.36 -21.39 12.44
C ILE A 261 1.81 -21.84 12.59
N ASP A 262 2.05 -22.71 13.55
CA ASP A 262 3.30 -23.41 13.73
C ASP A 262 3.05 -24.90 13.94
N LYS A 263 4.09 -25.73 13.79
CA LYS A 263 4.00 -27.18 13.98
C LYS A 263 5.26 -27.70 14.65
N ASP A 264 5.07 -28.48 15.71
CA ASP A 264 6.12 -29.34 16.23
C ASP A 264 6.16 -30.61 15.40
N GLU A 265 7.18 -30.76 14.57
CA GLU A 265 7.32 -31.91 13.68
C GLU A 265 7.63 -33.22 14.41
N LYS A 266 8.09 -33.18 15.67
CA LYS A 266 8.36 -34.38 16.47
C LYS A 266 7.05 -34.99 16.99
N THR A 267 6.13 -34.15 17.46
CA THR A 267 4.83 -34.59 18.01
C THR A 267 3.71 -34.58 16.97
N GLY A 268 3.87 -33.79 15.91
CA GLY A 268 2.82 -33.49 14.93
C GLY A 268 1.80 -32.46 15.39
N ASN A 269 1.94 -31.91 16.61
CA ASN A 269 1.02 -30.90 17.13
C ASN A 269 1.16 -29.57 16.38
N TYR A 270 0.03 -28.90 16.17
CA TYR A 270 -0.03 -27.57 15.58
C TYR A 270 -0.24 -26.52 16.68
N TYR A 271 0.30 -25.33 16.49
CA TYR A 271 0.06 -24.17 17.34
C TYR A 271 -0.55 -23.06 16.51
N ILE A 272 -1.68 -22.52 16.94
CA ILE A 272 -2.35 -21.43 16.24
C ILE A 272 -2.50 -20.21 17.15
N SER A 273 -2.37 -19.03 16.56
CA SER A 273 -2.72 -17.77 17.21
C SER A 273 -4.06 -17.26 16.69
N SER A 274 -5.00 -17.03 17.59
CA SER A 274 -6.27 -16.38 17.30
C SER A 274 -6.28 -14.95 17.84
N ARG A 275 -6.35 -13.99 16.92
CA ARG A 275 -6.33 -12.56 17.24
C ARG A 275 -7.55 -12.13 18.04
N TYR A 276 -8.73 -12.66 17.73
CA TYR A 276 -9.98 -12.21 18.37
C TYR A 276 -10.39 -13.03 19.59
N TYR A 277 -9.75 -14.17 19.84
CA TYR A 277 -9.87 -14.88 21.13
C TYR A 277 -8.84 -14.45 22.17
N HIS A 278 -7.78 -13.75 21.75
CA HIS A 278 -6.61 -13.46 22.59
C HIS A 278 -5.99 -14.77 23.09
N THR A 279 -5.88 -15.76 22.21
CA THR A 279 -5.50 -17.13 22.59
C THR A 279 -4.47 -17.71 21.62
N VAL A 280 -3.48 -18.40 22.19
CA VAL A 280 -2.66 -19.39 21.49
C VAL A 280 -3.16 -20.77 21.87
N ALA A 281 -3.44 -21.63 20.90
CA ALA A 281 -3.95 -22.98 21.13
C ALA A 281 -3.05 -24.04 20.52
N CYS A 282 -2.90 -25.17 21.22
CA CYS A 282 -2.25 -26.37 20.69
C CYS A 282 -3.31 -27.36 20.21
N ILE A 283 -3.12 -27.89 19.02
CA ILE A 283 -4.04 -28.79 18.32
C ILE A 283 -3.29 -30.08 18.00
N SER A 284 -3.87 -31.21 18.37
CA SER A 284 -3.29 -32.52 18.06
C SER A 284 -3.37 -32.85 16.56
N PRO A 285 -2.60 -33.83 16.06
CA PRO A 285 -2.74 -34.35 14.69
C PRO A 285 -4.15 -34.84 14.33
N ASN A 286 -5.00 -35.10 15.32
CA ASN A 286 -6.39 -35.54 15.12
C ASN A 286 -7.40 -34.39 15.12
N GLY A 287 -6.96 -33.15 15.36
CA GLY A 287 -7.81 -31.96 15.43
C GLY A 287 -8.29 -31.58 16.83
N ASP A 288 -8.03 -32.39 17.86
CA ASP A 288 -8.41 -32.05 19.23
C ASP A 288 -7.59 -30.89 19.78
N VAL A 289 -8.25 -29.93 20.44
CA VAL A 289 -7.58 -28.84 21.17
C VAL A 289 -7.02 -29.41 22.48
N LEU A 290 -5.69 -29.42 22.61
CA LEU A 290 -4.99 -29.97 23.78
C LEU A 290 -4.91 -28.97 24.93
N TRP A 291 -4.66 -27.70 24.62
CA TRP A 291 -4.62 -26.61 25.59
C TRP A 291 -4.77 -25.24 24.92
N ARG A 292 -5.12 -24.23 25.73
CA ARG A 292 -5.26 -22.82 25.37
C ARG A 292 -4.50 -21.93 26.36
N LEU A 293 -3.65 -21.07 25.84
CA LEU A 293 -2.98 -20.02 26.59
C LEU A 293 -3.67 -18.68 26.31
N GLY A 294 -4.05 -17.96 27.35
CA GLY A 294 -4.74 -16.67 27.26
C GLY A 294 -6.23 -16.76 26.95
N GLY A 295 -6.89 -15.61 26.89
CA GLY A 295 -8.32 -15.49 26.59
C GLY A 295 -9.24 -15.98 27.71
N LYS A 296 -10.55 -16.11 27.41
CA LYS A 296 -11.59 -16.44 28.42
C LYS A 296 -11.50 -17.88 28.94
N LYS A 297 -10.85 -18.78 28.19
CA LYS A 297 -10.78 -20.23 28.44
C LYS A 297 -9.33 -20.69 28.63
N ASN A 298 -8.49 -19.82 29.19
CA ASN A 298 -7.10 -20.11 29.49
C ASN A 298 -6.96 -21.34 30.41
N ASP A 299 -6.10 -22.28 30.03
CA ASP A 299 -5.85 -23.53 30.76
C ASP A 299 -4.61 -23.43 31.68
N PHE A 300 -3.83 -22.34 31.61
CA PHE A 300 -2.57 -22.18 32.35
C PHE A 300 -2.72 -21.30 33.60
N LYS A 301 -2.07 -21.69 34.70
CA LYS A 301 -1.82 -20.77 35.81
C LYS A 301 -0.63 -19.86 35.47
N ASP A 302 -0.86 -18.56 35.43
CA ASP A 302 0.17 -17.55 35.24
C ASP A 302 1.03 -17.40 36.52
N LEU A 303 2.35 -17.43 36.36
CA LEU A 303 3.34 -17.28 37.44
C LEU A 303 4.07 -15.93 37.39
N SER A 304 3.61 -15.02 36.55
CA SER A 304 4.17 -13.68 36.31
C SER A 304 3.12 -12.60 36.54
N ASP A 305 2.27 -12.78 37.56
CA ASP A 305 1.21 -11.84 37.95
C ASP A 305 0.26 -11.44 36.79
N GLY A 306 0.02 -12.37 35.86
CA GLY A 306 -0.85 -12.18 34.70
C GLY A 306 -0.10 -11.74 33.44
N ALA A 307 1.18 -11.37 33.54
CA ALA A 307 1.95 -10.85 32.41
C ALA A 307 2.24 -11.88 31.32
N ALA A 308 2.13 -13.18 31.61
CA ALA A 308 2.32 -14.25 30.62
C ALA A 308 1.04 -14.55 29.81
N THR A 309 -0.13 -14.15 30.31
CA THR A 309 -1.44 -14.54 29.77
C THR A 309 -2.34 -13.36 29.39
N ASN A 310 -1.93 -12.13 29.68
CA ASN A 310 -2.69 -10.90 29.42
C ASN A 310 -2.50 -10.30 28.02
N PHE A 311 -1.75 -10.96 27.13
CA PHE A 311 -1.59 -10.53 25.74
C PHE A 311 -2.94 -10.45 25.02
N SER A 312 -3.04 -9.59 24.01
CA SER A 312 -4.28 -9.40 23.26
C SER A 312 -4.03 -8.98 21.82
N PHE A 313 -4.91 -9.43 20.93
CA PHE A 313 -4.80 -9.21 19.48
C PHE A 313 -3.44 -9.63 18.90
N GLN A 314 -2.76 -10.59 19.55
CA GLN A 314 -1.38 -11.00 19.32
C GLN A 314 -1.18 -11.62 17.94
N HIS A 315 0.05 -11.57 17.43
CA HIS A 315 0.48 -12.14 16.15
C HIS A 315 1.72 -13.04 16.32
N GLN A 316 1.90 -13.94 15.36
CA GLN A 316 3.11 -14.75 15.18
C GLN A 316 3.52 -15.53 16.44
N ALA A 317 2.63 -16.40 16.91
CA ALA A 317 2.95 -17.38 17.92
C ALA A 317 3.82 -18.50 17.31
N ILE A 318 5.04 -18.66 17.80
CA ILE A 318 6.01 -19.69 17.37
C ILE A 318 6.47 -20.48 18.58
N MET A 319 6.37 -21.81 18.49
CA MET A 319 6.84 -22.72 19.53
C MET A 319 8.29 -23.10 19.25
N HIS A 320 9.14 -22.86 20.22
CA HIS A 320 10.55 -23.23 20.20
C HIS A 320 10.79 -24.47 21.08
N GLU A 321 12.02 -24.94 21.07
CA GLU A 321 12.43 -26.04 21.96
C GLU A 321 12.19 -25.69 23.44
N ASN A 322 12.10 -26.72 24.29
CA ASN A 322 11.87 -26.58 25.73
C ASN A 322 10.58 -25.82 26.10
N ASN A 323 9.53 -25.93 25.28
CA ASN A 323 8.22 -25.31 25.49
C ASN A 323 8.30 -23.79 25.68
N MET A 324 9.18 -23.15 24.91
CA MET A 324 9.34 -21.72 24.86
C MET A 324 8.49 -21.15 23.73
N LEU A 325 7.53 -20.28 24.04
CA LEU A 325 6.66 -19.64 23.08
C LEU A 325 7.12 -18.20 22.85
N SER A 326 7.34 -17.79 21.60
CA SER A 326 7.48 -16.37 21.26
C SER A 326 6.22 -15.85 20.57
N LEU A 327 5.86 -14.60 20.84
CA LEU A 327 4.74 -13.92 20.16
C LEU A 327 4.94 -12.40 20.15
N PHE A 328 4.20 -11.72 19.28
CA PHE A 328 4.07 -10.26 19.29
C PHE A 328 2.70 -9.87 19.87
N ASP A 329 2.68 -9.18 21.01
CA ASP A 329 1.49 -8.70 21.70
C ASP A 329 1.14 -7.28 21.22
N ASN A 330 0.03 -7.16 20.48
CA ASN A 330 -0.40 -5.89 19.91
C ASN A 330 -1.04 -4.98 20.96
N GLY A 331 -1.89 -5.52 21.84
CA GLY A 331 -2.54 -4.74 22.89
C GLY A 331 -3.65 -3.78 22.43
N LEU A 332 -3.96 -3.72 21.14
CA LEU A 332 -4.88 -2.76 20.54
C LEU A 332 -5.63 -3.36 19.35
N TYR A 333 -6.92 -3.07 19.25
CA TYR A 333 -7.69 -3.23 18.01
C TYR A 333 -8.11 -1.88 17.44
N ASP A 334 -8.78 -1.06 18.26
CA ASP A 334 -9.20 0.30 17.94
C ASP A 334 -9.24 1.16 19.21
N ARG A 335 -9.65 2.44 19.11
CA ARG A 335 -9.69 3.34 20.27
C ARG A 335 -10.65 2.92 21.40
N TRP A 336 -11.54 1.95 21.17
CA TRP A 336 -12.49 1.42 22.17
C TRP A 336 -12.04 0.06 22.73
N ALA A 337 -11.15 -0.63 22.03
CA ALA A 337 -10.54 -1.89 22.44
C ALA A 337 -9.01 -1.70 22.55
N LYS A 338 -8.61 -0.95 23.58
CA LYS A 338 -7.22 -0.74 24.01
C LYS A 338 -6.99 -1.52 25.30
N ASN A 339 -6.17 -2.57 25.22
CA ASN A 339 -5.94 -3.55 26.28
C ASN A 339 -4.55 -3.43 26.91
N ALA A 340 -3.62 -2.75 26.25
CA ALA A 340 -2.27 -2.47 26.76
C ALA A 340 -1.88 -1.00 26.56
N GLU A 341 -0.83 -0.56 27.25
CA GLU A 341 -0.25 0.77 27.07
C GLU A 341 0.63 0.87 25.82
N TYR A 342 1.34 -0.22 25.51
CA TYR A 342 2.26 -0.39 24.38
C TYR A 342 2.19 -1.82 23.84
N SER A 343 2.69 -2.02 22.61
CA SER A 343 2.91 -3.34 22.03
C SER A 343 4.29 -3.86 22.42
N ARG A 344 4.46 -5.19 22.45
CA ARG A 344 5.71 -5.83 22.89
C ARG A 344 5.94 -7.19 22.24
N GLY A 345 7.21 -7.56 22.06
CA GLY A 345 7.59 -8.96 21.85
C GLY A 345 7.59 -9.69 23.19
N MET A 346 7.18 -10.95 23.21
CA MET A 346 7.12 -11.75 24.44
C MET A 346 7.75 -13.12 24.23
N VAL A 347 8.48 -13.58 25.24
CA VAL A 347 8.95 -14.96 25.38
C VAL A 347 8.33 -15.56 26.63
N ILE A 348 7.57 -16.65 26.49
CA ILE A 348 6.84 -17.31 27.57
C ILE A 348 7.33 -18.76 27.69
N SER A 349 7.67 -19.19 28.90
CA SER A 349 7.96 -20.59 29.20
C SER A 349 6.68 -21.30 29.67
N LEU A 350 6.42 -22.48 29.11
CA LEU A 350 5.26 -23.30 29.45
C LEU A 350 5.70 -24.62 30.13
N ASP A 351 5.18 -24.86 31.33
CA ASP A 351 5.21 -26.18 31.97
C ASP A 351 3.89 -26.89 31.63
N LEU A 352 3.95 -27.84 30.70
CA LEU A 352 2.78 -28.56 30.20
C LEU A 352 2.30 -29.65 31.16
N ASP A 353 3.12 -30.08 32.12
CA ASP A 353 2.73 -31.08 33.13
C ASP A 353 1.94 -30.40 34.26
N ARG A 354 2.41 -29.22 34.69
CA ARG A 354 1.76 -28.41 35.74
C ARG A 354 0.73 -27.43 35.20
N MET A 355 0.67 -27.26 33.88
CA MET A 355 -0.14 -26.23 33.22
C MET A 355 0.13 -24.84 33.80
N THR A 356 1.41 -24.44 33.83
CA THR A 356 1.81 -23.10 34.29
C THR A 356 2.55 -22.33 33.20
N ALA A 357 2.36 -21.02 33.15
CA ALA A 357 3.02 -20.12 32.19
C ALA A 357 3.82 -19.03 32.93
N THR A 358 5.04 -18.76 32.46
CA THR A 358 5.93 -17.74 33.02
C THR A 358 6.45 -16.84 31.90
N LEU A 359 6.30 -15.52 32.05
CA LEU A 359 6.94 -14.55 31.17
C LEU A 359 8.44 -14.55 31.48
N VAL A 360 9.25 -14.89 30.47
CA VAL A 360 10.70 -14.96 30.58
C VAL A 360 11.34 -13.64 30.18
N GLN A 361 10.86 -13.05 29.09
CA GLN A 361 11.36 -11.77 28.59
C GLN A 361 10.28 -11.02 27.80
N GLU A 362 10.33 -9.69 27.87
CA GLU A 362 9.56 -8.80 27.00
C GLU A 362 10.45 -7.77 26.32
N TYR A 363 10.09 -7.42 25.08
CA TYR A 363 10.84 -6.47 24.26
C TYR A 363 9.93 -5.31 23.88
N ILE A 364 10.25 -4.11 24.36
CA ILE A 364 9.40 -2.92 24.28
C ILE A 364 10.12 -1.83 23.48
N HIS A 365 9.42 -1.18 22.55
CA HIS A 365 9.96 -0.03 21.83
C HIS A 365 10.22 1.14 22.80
N PRO A 366 11.32 1.91 22.68
CA PRO A 366 11.64 3.05 23.57
C PRO A 366 10.50 4.05 23.73
N ASP A 367 9.85 4.38 22.62
CA ASP A 367 8.73 5.33 22.59
C ASP A 367 7.40 4.73 23.07
N HIS A 368 7.39 3.50 23.60
CA HIS A 368 6.19 2.79 24.08
C HIS A 368 5.07 2.79 23.02
N ARG A 369 5.42 2.38 21.80
CA ARG A 369 4.52 2.39 20.64
C ARG A 369 3.42 1.35 20.83
N LEU A 370 2.19 1.71 20.45
CA LEU A 370 1.02 0.82 20.50
C LEU A 370 0.43 0.69 19.09
N LEU A 371 0.34 -0.54 18.59
CA LEU A 371 0.03 -0.85 17.20
C LEU A 371 -1.11 -1.86 17.09
N ALA A 372 -2.13 -1.50 16.31
CA ALA A 372 -3.41 -2.21 16.30
C ALA A 372 -3.39 -3.60 15.63
N SER A 373 -2.40 -3.92 14.80
CA SER A 373 -2.42 -5.16 14.02
C SER A 373 -1.05 -5.51 13.47
N GLN A 374 -0.92 -6.74 12.99
CA GLN A 374 0.27 -7.27 12.33
C GLN A 374 1.46 -7.31 13.31
N GLY A 375 2.63 -7.69 12.81
CA GLY A 375 3.85 -7.73 13.59
C GLY A 375 4.46 -9.11 13.66
N SER A 376 5.73 -9.12 13.99
CA SER A 376 6.53 -10.33 14.12
C SER A 376 7.54 -10.19 15.25
N MET A 377 7.92 -11.34 15.79
CA MET A 377 9.05 -11.52 16.68
C MET A 377 9.84 -12.72 16.19
N GLN A 378 11.11 -12.50 15.84
CA GLN A 378 12.03 -13.56 15.45
C GLN A 378 13.19 -13.61 16.43
N ILE A 379 13.44 -14.79 17.01
CA ILE A 379 14.70 -15.06 17.70
C ILE A 379 15.75 -15.40 16.64
N LEU A 380 16.82 -14.62 16.59
CA LEU A 380 17.91 -14.77 15.62
C LEU A 380 18.89 -15.83 16.10
N SER A 381 19.32 -16.70 15.18
CA SER A 381 20.35 -17.71 15.42
C SER A 381 21.64 -17.29 14.72
N PRO A 382 22.82 -17.45 15.35
CA PRO A 382 23.08 -18.08 16.64
C PRO A 382 23.09 -17.11 17.84
N SER A 383 22.86 -15.81 17.62
CA SER A 383 23.05 -14.78 18.65
C SER A 383 22.04 -14.85 19.81
N GLY A 384 20.83 -15.35 19.55
CA GLY A 384 19.71 -15.32 20.48
C GLY A 384 18.95 -14.00 20.48
N HIS A 385 19.44 -12.97 19.76
CA HIS A 385 18.83 -11.64 19.71
C HIS A 385 17.36 -11.71 19.27
N ALA A 386 16.55 -10.79 19.74
CA ALA A 386 15.16 -10.67 19.32
C ALA A 386 15.01 -9.56 18.28
N LEU A 387 14.55 -9.92 17.09
CA LEU A 387 14.10 -8.95 16.08
C LEU A 387 12.59 -8.77 16.18
N ILE A 388 12.16 -7.54 16.47
CA ILE A 388 10.75 -7.15 16.52
C ILE A 388 10.40 -6.36 15.27
N GLY A 389 9.43 -6.86 14.50
CA GLY A 389 8.78 -6.10 13.43
C GLY A 389 7.51 -5.44 13.95
N TRP A 390 7.44 -4.11 13.91
CA TRP A 390 6.36 -3.29 14.51
C TRP A 390 5.05 -3.26 13.68
N GLY A 391 4.74 -4.40 13.05
CA GLY A 391 3.45 -4.68 12.40
C GLY A 391 2.98 -3.58 11.46
N HIS A 392 1.82 -2.99 11.78
CA HIS A 392 1.16 -1.96 10.94
C HIS A 392 2.04 -0.76 10.60
N ALA A 393 3.17 -0.56 11.29
CA ALA A 393 4.24 0.34 10.89
C ALA A 393 5.41 -0.45 10.25
N PRO A 394 5.89 -0.07 9.06
CA PRO A 394 7.14 -0.58 8.50
C PRO A 394 8.33 -0.01 9.28
N ALA A 395 8.66 -0.68 10.38
CA ALA A 395 9.82 -0.44 11.24
C ALA A 395 10.21 -1.75 11.94
N TYR A 396 11.48 -1.85 12.35
CA TYR A 396 11.95 -2.94 13.21
C TYR A 396 12.93 -2.44 14.26
N THR A 397 13.02 -3.20 15.36
CA THR A 397 14.06 -3.04 16.37
C THR A 397 14.66 -4.40 16.69
N GLU A 398 15.99 -4.47 16.79
CA GLU A 398 16.69 -5.65 17.29
C GLU A 398 17.15 -5.40 18.73
N PHE A 399 16.95 -6.40 19.57
CA PHE A 399 17.31 -6.39 20.98
C PHE A 399 18.29 -7.52 21.31
N ASP A 400 19.21 -7.27 22.25
CA ASP A 400 19.93 -8.35 22.93
C ASP A 400 19.02 -9.13 23.88
N ASN A 401 19.53 -10.19 24.49
CA ASN A 401 18.74 -11.10 25.33
C ASN A 401 18.25 -10.44 26.62
N GLU A 402 18.89 -9.35 27.04
CA GLU A 402 18.54 -8.56 28.21
C GLU A 402 17.49 -7.48 27.91
N GLY A 403 17.18 -7.23 26.63
CA GLY A 403 16.21 -6.23 26.18
C GLY A 403 16.81 -4.86 25.88
N ASN A 404 18.14 -4.76 25.74
CA ASN A 404 18.79 -3.54 25.25
C ASN A 404 18.73 -3.50 23.73
N ILE A 405 18.61 -2.30 23.17
CA ILE A 405 18.50 -2.10 21.73
C ILE A 405 19.88 -2.18 21.08
N LEU A 406 19.94 -2.94 19.99
CA LEU A 406 21.10 -3.06 19.12
C LEU A 406 20.93 -2.26 17.84
N CYS A 407 19.73 -2.20 17.28
CA CYS A 407 19.43 -1.32 16.15
C CYS A 407 17.94 -1.03 16.08
N ASP A 408 17.60 0.15 15.58
CA ASP A 408 16.22 0.62 15.42
C ASP A 408 16.09 1.37 14.10
N VAL A 409 15.21 0.88 13.23
CA VAL A 409 15.12 1.34 11.84
C VAL A 409 13.68 1.53 11.41
N GLU A 410 13.40 2.72 10.87
CA GLU A 410 12.09 3.13 10.39
C GLU A 410 12.07 3.35 8.87
N PHE A 411 11.00 2.91 8.22
CA PHE A 411 10.72 3.20 6.80
C PHE A 411 9.53 4.15 6.62
N VAL A 412 8.92 4.56 7.72
CA VAL A 412 7.89 5.58 7.77
C VAL A 412 8.13 6.47 8.99
N PRO A 413 8.00 7.80 8.87
CA PRO A 413 8.08 8.69 10.01
C PRO A 413 7.11 8.33 11.14
N ALA A 414 7.54 8.43 12.39
CA ALA A 414 6.76 8.09 13.59
C ALA A 414 5.33 8.64 13.59
N MET A 415 5.15 9.88 13.12
CA MET A 415 3.84 10.54 13.10
C MET A 415 2.80 9.84 12.21
N PHE A 416 3.23 8.98 11.28
CA PHE A 416 2.36 8.25 10.36
C PHE A 416 2.15 6.78 10.72
N TRP A 417 2.81 6.24 11.76
CA TRP A 417 2.74 4.82 12.14
C TRP A 417 1.31 4.27 12.27
N ASN A 418 0.38 5.07 12.80
CA ASN A 418 -1.01 4.65 13.02
C ASN A 418 -1.98 4.97 11.86
N THR A 419 -1.50 5.60 10.77
CA THR A 419 -2.37 6.03 9.67
C THR A 419 -2.73 4.90 8.71
N GLY A 420 -1.88 3.87 8.63
CA GLY A 420 -2.01 2.82 7.65
C GLY A 420 -1.77 3.24 6.20
N TRP A 421 -1.19 4.42 5.98
CA TRP A 421 -0.84 4.91 4.65
C TRP A 421 0.31 4.10 4.03
N THR A 422 1.27 3.73 4.88
CA THR A 422 2.36 2.82 4.60
C THR A 422 2.37 1.80 5.72
N LYS A 423 2.31 0.53 5.37
CA LYS A 423 2.25 -0.60 6.30
C LYS A 423 3.25 -1.65 5.87
N ASN A 424 3.57 -2.52 6.81
CA ASN A 424 4.16 -3.83 6.55
C ASN A 424 3.37 -4.88 7.32
N TYR A 425 3.51 -6.16 6.95
CA TYR A 425 2.84 -7.24 7.68
C TYR A 425 3.78 -7.88 8.72
N ARG A 426 4.96 -8.34 8.28
CA ARG A 426 5.99 -8.96 9.12
C ARG A 426 7.38 -8.60 8.58
N ILE A 427 8.37 -8.64 9.46
CA ILE A 427 9.79 -8.47 9.14
C ILE A 427 10.55 -9.71 9.62
N PHE A 428 11.47 -10.18 8.79
CA PHE A 428 12.38 -11.27 9.11
C PHE A 428 13.82 -10.90 8.76
N ARG A 429 14.77 -11.57 9.41
CA ARG A 429 16.20 -11.45 9.14
C ARG A 429 16.87 -12.82 9.01
N THR A 430 17.75 -12.93 8.03
CA THR A 430 18.64 -14.09 7.84
C THR A 430 19.82 -13.71 6.95
N SER A 431 20.97 -14.35 7.17
CA SER A 431 22.16 -14.30 6.31
C SER A 431 22.15 -15.36 5.20
N ASP A 432 21.17 -16.27 5.19
CA ASP A 432 21.26 -17.53 4.43
C ASP A 432 20.75 -17.42 2.99
N TRP A 433 20.42 -16.21 2.55
CA TRP A 433 19.94 -15.98 1.18
C TRP A 433 21.10 -15.67 0.25
N VAL A 434 21.25 -16.48 -0.79
CA VAL A 434 22.16 -16.25 -1.91
C VAL A 434 21.34 -16.02 -3.16
N GLY A 435 21.47 -14.83 -3.75
CA GLY A 435 20.76 -14.41 -4.95
C GLY A 435 21.65 -14.41 -6.18
N THR A 436 21.24 -15.15 -7.21
CA THR A 436 21.93 -15.34 -8.49
C THR A 436 21.01 -15.00 -9.67
N PRO A 437 20.59 -13.73 -9.80
CA PRO A 437 19.58 -13.32 -10.78
C PRO A 437 20.01 -13.66 -12.21
N VAL A 438 19.06 -14.14 -13.02
CA VAL A 438 19.30 -14.46 -14.45
C VAL A 438 19.48 -13.23 -15.34
N THR A 439 19.15 -12.03 -14.84
CA THR A 439 19.31 -10.78 -15.58
C THR A 439 20.77 -10.37 -15.62
N GLN A 440 21.14 -9.51 -16.56
CA GLN A 440 22.44 -8.82 -16.53
C GLN A 440 22.40 -7.66 -15.50
N PRO A 441 23.56 -7.20 -15.00
CA PRO A 441 23.64 -5.93 -14.29
C PRO A 441 23.12 -4.78 -15.14
N ASP A 442 22.33 -3.90 -14.53
CA ASP A 442 21.87 -2.67 -15.17
C ASP A 442 22.98 -1.62 -15.11
N VAL A 443 23.09 -0.83 -16.17
CA VAL A 443 24.07 0.25 -16.28
C VAL A 443 23.41 1.54 -16.75
N TYR A 444 23.87 2.67 -16.24
CA TYR A 444 23.45 3.98 -16.69
C TYR A 444 24.67 4.86 -16.96
N LEU A 445 24.72 5.42 -18.16
CA LEU A 445 25.74 6.36 -18.57
C LEU A 445 25.12 7.57 -19.24
N ARG A 446 25.41 8.73 -18.65
CA ARG A 446 25.24 10.02 -19.28
C ARG A 446 26.63 10.66 -19.46
N PRO A 447 27.12 10.86 -20.70
CA PRO A 447 28.50 11.30 -20.94
C PRO A 447 28.91 12.55 -20.15
N ARG A 448 28.04 13.56 -20.10
CA ARG A 448 28.31 14.83 -19.39
C ARG A 448 28.41 14.70 -17.86
N ASP A 449 27.92 13.61 -17.29
CA ASP A 449 27.99 13.37 -15.85
C ASP A 449 29.39 12.82 -15.47
N GLY A 450 30.19 12.38 -16.45
CA GLY A 450 31.56 11.89 -16.27
C GLY A 450 31.67 10.60 -15.47
N ARG A 451 30.57 9.84 -15.32
CA ARG A 451 30.48 8.66 -14.43
C ARG A 451 29.51 7.62 -15.00
N VAL A 452 29.82 6.35 -14.79
CA VAL A 452 28.91 5.21 -15.02
C VAL A 452 28.26 4.83 -13.69
N TYR A 453 26.97 4.54 -13.70
CA TYR A 453 26.25 3.95 -12.56
C TYR A 453 25.92 2.51 -12.88
N VAL A 454 26.05 1.61 -11.91
CA VAL A 454 25.84 0.17 -12.07
C VAL A 454 25.12 -0.42 -10.86
N SER A 455 24.17 -1.32 -11.11
CA SER A 455 23.42 -2.02 -10.07
C SER A 455 22.96 -3.38 -10.58
N TRP A 456 22.72 -4.34 -9.69
CA TRP A 456 22.17 -5.64 -10.09
C TRP A 456 21.16 -6.15 -9.08
N ASN A 457 19.88 -6.05 -9.44
CA ASN A 457 18.74 -6.39 -8.58
C ASN A 457 18.77 -7.86 -8.17
N GLY A 458 19.14 -8.12 -6.92
CA GLY A 458 19.17 -9.43 -6.29
C GLY A 458 20.50 -10.16 -6.33
N ALA A 459 21.55 -9.64 -6.97
CA ALA A 459 22.85 -10.29 -6.96
C ALA A 459 23.56 -10.05 -5.62
N THR A 460 23.64 -11.07 -4.77
CA THR A 460 24.26 -10.99 -3.44
C THR A 460 25.76 -11.22 -3.47
N GLU A 461 26.25 -11.92 -4.50
CA GLU A 461 27.63 -12.40 -4.58
C GLU A 461 28.62 -11.44 -5.27
N VAL A 462 28.16 -10.24 -5.65
CA VAL A 462 29.04 -9.22 -6.24
C VAL A 462 29.87 -8.56 -5.14
N GLU A 463 31.18 -8.74 -5.18
CA GLU A 463 32.11 -8.05 -4.26
C GLU A 463 32.68 -6.79 -4.90
N THR A 464 32.96 -6.84 -6.21
CA THR A 464 33.66 -5.76 -6.92
C THR A 464 33.06 -5.55 -8.31
N TRP A 465 32.98 -4.28 -8.71
CA TRP A 465 32.68 -3.85 -10.07
C TRP A 465 33.97 -3.46 -10.77
N THR A 466 34.29 -4.10 -11.89
CA THR A 466 35.46 -3.75 -12.71
C THR A 466 35.01 -3.08 -14.00
N LEU A 467 35.36 -1.81 -14.17
CA LEU A 467 35.14 -1.08 -15.42
C LEU A 467 36.16 -1.56 -16.45
N GLN A 468 35.68 -1.95 -17.63
CA GLN A 468 36.51 -2.41 -18.73
C GLN A 468 36.28 -1.57 -19.98
N GLY A 469 37.33 -1.39 -20.78
CA GLY A 469 37.31 -0.60 -22.01
C GLY A 469 37.75 -1.38 -23.24
N LEU A 470 37.21 -0.98 -24.39
CA LEU A 470 37.58 -1.50 -25.71
C LEU A 470 37.76 -0.34 -26.70
N GLU A 471 38.90 -0.34 -27.39
CA GLU A 471 39.24 0.68 -28.39
C GLU A 471 38.44 0.55 -29.69
N ASP A 472 38.22 -0.70 -30.10
CA ASP A 472 37.63 -1.04 -31.39
C ASP A 472 36.83 -2.33 -31.22
N GLU A 473 35.52 -2.30 -31.50
CA GLU A 473 34.62 -3.46 -31.41
C GLU A 473 35.14 -4.67 -32.19
N SER A 474 35.94 -4.45 -33.25
CA SER A 474 36.52 -5.52 -34.07
C SER A 474 37.67 -6.30 -33.41
N LYS A 475 38.30 -5.74 -32.36
CA LYS A 475 39.48 -6.35 -31.68
C LYS A 475 39.12 -7.28 -30.54
N GLY A 476 37.86 -7.30 -30.09
CA GLY A 476 37.26 -8.29 -29.20
C GLY A 476 37.80 -8.40 -27.76
N TYR A 477 38.84 -7.66 -27.38
CA TYR A 477 39.46 -7.75 -26.04
C TYR A 477 39.23 -6.50 -25.20
N PHE A 478 38.51 -6.66 -24.09
CA PHE A 478 38.30 -5.61 -23.09
C PHE A 478 39.44 -5.60 -22.07
N SER A 479 40.03 -4.44 -21.82
CA SER A 479 41.04 -4.24 -20.76
C SER A 479 40.42 -3.63 -19.51
N ASP A 480 40.84 -4.10 -18.33
CA ASP A 480 40.43 -3.51 -17.05
C ASP A 480 40.98 -2.08 -16.92
N LEU A 481 40.11 -1.14 -16.57
CA LEU A 481 40.44 0.28 -16.42
C LEU A 481 40.45 0.69 -14.94
N SER A 482 39.46 0.24 -14.17
CA SER A 482 39.34 0.52 -12.75
C SER A 482 38.47 -0.52 -12.05
N SER A 483 38.59 -0.60 -10.72
CA SER A 483 37.78 -1.46 -9.87
C SER A 483 37.22 -0.70 -8.68
N THR A 484 35.96 -0.97 -8.35
CA THR A 484 35.21 -0.33 -7.25
C THR A 484 34.55 -1.43 -6.42
N ARG A 485 34.75 -1.43 -5.10
CA ARG A 485 34.07 -2.36 -4.20
C ARG A 485 32.57 -2.07 -4.17
N LYS A 486 31.74 -3.11 -4.08
CA LYS A 486 30.30 -2.92 -3.84
C LYS A 486 30.05 -2.62 -2.36
N GLU A 487 29.58 -1.42 -2.07
CA GLU A 487 29.20 -0.99 -0.71
C GLU A 487 27.72 -0.58 -0.61
N ARG A 488 27.10 -0.27 -1.74
CA ARG A 488 25.71 0.18 -1.89
C ARG A 488 24.98 -0.62 -2.96
N PHE A 489 23.66 -0.42 -3.10
CA PHE A 489 22.92 -1.06 -4.19
C PHE A 489 23.43 -0.64 -5.58
N GLU A 490 23.52 0.68 -5.77
CA GLU A 490 24.05 1.32 -6.98
C GLU A 490 25.43 1.90 -6.69
N GLU A 491 26.40 1.45 -7.47
CA GLU A 491 27.75 2.00 -7.45
C GLU A 491 27.98 2.93 -8.62
N SER A 492 28.99 3.78 -8.46
CA SER A 492 29.20 4.85 -9.40
C SER A 492 30.70 5.07 -9.64
N ILE A 493 31.11 4.93 -10.90
CA ILE A 493 32.52 4.80 -11.31
C ILE A 493 32.87 5.98 -12.21
N ALA A 494 33.98 6.66 -11.92
CA ALA A 494 34.43 7.81 -12.71
C ALA A 494 34.94 7.38 -14.10
N ILE A 495 34.66 8.20 -15.11
CA ILE A 495 35.15 8.06 -16.48
C ILE A 495 36.05 9.24 -16.79
N THR A 496 37.18 8.98 -17.45
CA THR A 496 38.11 9.99 -17.89
C THR A 496 38.20 10.05 -19.42
N ASP A 497 38.64 11.18 -19.96
CA ASP A 497 38.65 11.43 -21.41
C ASP A 497 39.65 10.56 -22.19
N ASP A 498 40.65 10.01 -21.50
CA ASP A 498 41.65 9.08 -22.03
C ASP A 498 41.17 7.62 -22.09
N MET A 499 39.98 7.33 -21.55
CA MET A 499 39.41 5.98 -21.62
C MET A 499 38.94 5.63 -23.05
N PRO A 500 39.01 4.32 -23.41
CA PRO A 500 38.48 3.82 -24.68
C PRO A 500 37.00 4.21 -24.91
N PRO A 501 36.55 4.29 -26.18
CA PRO A 501 35.19 4.69 -26.51
C PRO A 501 34.13 3.71 -26.01
N PHE A 502 34.39 2.41 -26.02
CA PHE A 502 33.42 1.39 -25.62
C PHE A 502 33.72 0.91 -24.19
N LEU A 503 32.73 1.01 -23.32
CA LEU A 503 32.83 0.65 -21.91
C LEU A 503 31.82 -0.43 -21.54
N ARG A 504 32.19 -1.32 -20.61
CA ARG A 504 31.27 -2.21 -19.91
C ARG A 504 31.73 -2.38 -18.46
N VAL A 505 30.85 -2.85 -17.58
CA VAL A 505 31.21 -3.17 -16.21
C VAL A 505 31.05 -4.67 -15.98
N ALA A 506 32.08 -5.30 -15.44
CA ALA A 506 32.07 -6.69 -15.00
C ALA A 506 31.68 -6.77 -13.52
N ALA A 507 30.70 -7.63 -13.19
CA ALA A 507 30.39 -8.04 -11.84
C ALA A 507 31.36 -9.14 -11.40
N VAL A 508 32.13 -8.91 -10.34
CA VAL A 508 33.19 -9.83 -9.90
C VAL A 508 32.88 -10.37 -8.52
N HIS A 509 32.94 -11.69 -8.39
CA HIS A 509 32.81 -12.43 -7.14
C HIS A 509 34.04 -12.23 -6.25
N ARG A 510 33.91 -12.48 -4.94
CA ARG A 510 35.02 -12.38 -3.97
C ARG A 510 36.27 -13.22 -4.31
N ASN A 511 36.09 -14.31 -5.04
CA ASN A 511 37.18 -15.19 -5.50
C ASN A 511 37.82 -14.75 -6.85
N GLY A 512 37.41 -13.60 -7.40
CA GLY A 512 37.90 -13.06 -8.67
C GLY A 512 37.17 -13.58 -9.93
N THR A 513 36.18 -14.47 -9.78
CA THR A 513 35.40 -14.97 -10.93
C THR A 513 34.43 -13.91 -11.42
N ILE A 514 34.33 -13.73 -12.74
CA ILE A 514 33.35 -12.82 -13.32
C ILE A 514 31.99 -13.51 -13.37
N LEU A 515 31.00 -12.89 -12.74
CA LEU A 515 29.63 -13.39 -12.66
C LEU A 515 28.81 -13.02 -13.90
N SER A 516 28.92 -11.77 -14.34
CA SER A 516 28.22 -11.24 -15.52
C SER A 516 28.82 -9.91 -15.96
N TYR A 517 28.33 -9.39 -17.09
CA TYR A 517 28.70 -8.08 -17.64
C TYR A 517 27.44 -7.27 -17.91
N THR A 518 27.57 -5.95 -17.81
CA THR A 518 26.59 -5.03 -18.38
C THR A 518 26.58 -5.12 -19.90
N GLU A 519 25.58 -4.49 -20.53
CA GLU A 519 25.69 -4.10 -21.95
C GLU A 519 26.93 -3.22 -22.19
N VAL A 520 27.41 -3.22 -23.44
CA VAL A 520 28.53 -2.37 -23.88
C VAL A 520 27.97 -1.02 -24.31
N LEU A 521 28.54 0.07 -23.79
CA LEU A 521 28.11 1.43 -24.05
C LEU A 521 29.21 2.23 -24.74
N ASP A 522 28.85 3.05 -25.74
CA ASP A 522 29.73 4.10 -26.24
C ASP A 522 29.72 5.27 -25.24
N ARG A 523 30.87 5.59 -24.65
CA ARG A 523 30.99 6.63 -23.62
C ARG A 523 30.62 8.03 -24.10
N ARG A 524 30.60 8.25 -25.42
CA ARG A 524 30.25 9.53 -26.05
C ARG A 524 28.74 9.71 -26.22
N VAL A 525 28.00 8.60 -26.22
CA VAL A 525 26.54 8.58 -26.42
C VAL A 525 25.83 8.24 -25.11
N GLY A 526 26.26 7.17 -24.45
CA GLY A 526 25.60 6.61 -23.27
C GLY A 526 24.24 5.99 -23.58
N ASN A 527 23.51 5.61 -22.53
CA ASN A 527 22.15 5.05 -22.61
C ASN A 527 21.13 5.86 -21.79
N ALA A 528 21.56 6.98 -21.19
CA ALA A 528 20.66 7.85 -20.44
C ALA A 528 19.53 8.39 -21.32
N PRO A 529 18.27 8.43 -20.82
CA PRO A 529 17.17 9.04 -21.56
C PRO A 529 17.45 10.54 -21.80
N PRO A 530 16.87 11.12 -22.88
CA PRO A 530 16.96 12.54 -23.15
C PRO A 530 16.50 13.35 -21.95
N ASP A 531 17.08 14.54 -21.77
CA ASP A 531 16.62 15.42 -20.72
C ASP A 531 15.14 15.74 -20.90
N PRO A 532 14.36 15.77 -19.80
CA PRO A 532 13.06 16.40 -19.85
C PRO A 532 13.24 17.84 -20.36
N PRO A 533 12.30 18.36 -21.16
CA PRO A 533 12.37 19.75 -21.59
C PRO A 533 12.52 20.64 -20.36
N SER A 534 13.37 21.68 -20.46
CA SER A 534 13.70 22.51 -19.31
C SER A 534 12.43 22.97 -18.56
N PRO A 535 12.51 23.17 -17.23
CA PRO A 535 11.37 23.66 -16.44
C PRO A 535 10.72 24.90 -17.06
N VAL A 536 11.54 25.75 -17.68
CA VAL A 536 11.12 26.93 -18.45
C VAL A 536 10.21 26.53 -19.62
N VAL A 537 10.60 25.56 -20.43
CA VAL A 537 9.81 25.06 -21.57
C VAL A 537 8.51 24.41 -21.10
N MET A 538 8.53 23.60 -20.02
CA MET A 538 7.32 23.01 -19.45
C MET A 538 6.34 24.07 -18.94
N VAL A 539 6.85 25.11 -18.27
CA VAL A 539 6.05 26.25 -17.80
C VAL A 539 5.46 27.01 -18.99
N TRP A 540 6.24 27.27 -20.05
CA TRP A 540 5.72 27.89 -21.27
C TRP A 540 4.65 27.06 -21.96
N GLN A 541 4.77 25.72 -21.97
CA GLN A 541 3.75 24.82 -22.49
C GLN A 541 2.47 24.86 -21.63
N MET A 542 2.59 24.82 -20.29
CA MET A 542 1.46 24.94 -19.37
C MET A 542 0.75 26.30 -19.48
N ILE A 543 1.53 27.39 -19.55
CA ILE A 543 1.02 28.74 -19.81
C ILE A 543 0.34 28.77 -21.18
N SER A 544 0.88 28.12 -22.20
CA SER A 544 0.24 28.09 -23.52
C SER A 544 -1.09 27.34 -23.50
N VAL A 545 -1.18 26.22 -22.77
CA VAL A 545 -2.40 25.41 -22.69
C VAL A 545 -3.48 26.07 -21.82
N ILE A 546 -3.11 26.90 -20.84
CA ILE A 546 -4.07 27.54 -19.92
C ILE A 546 -4.38 29.00 -20.32
N ALA A 547 -3.35 29.80 -20.62
CA ALA A 547 -3.50 31.23 -20.86
C ALA A 547 -4.12 31.52 -22.24
N PHE A 548 -3.78 30.77 -23.30
CA PHE A 548 -4.37 31.04 -24.63
C PHE A 548 -5.88 30.77 -24.68
N PRO A 549 -6.42 29.66 -24.12
CA PRO A 549 -7.87 29.47 -24.06
C PRO A 549 -8.59 30.51 -23.20
N VAL A 550 -8.00 30.90 -22.05
CA VAL A 550 -8.57 31.94 -21.18
C VAL A 550 -8.60 33.30 -21.90
N LEU A 551 -7.53 33.64 -22.61
CA LEU A 551 -7.46 34.87 -23.40
C LEU A 551 -8.45 34.85 -24.56
N ALA A 552 -8.63 33.70 -25.22
CA ALA A 552 -9.61 33.51 -26.28
C ALA A 552 -11.05 33.66 -25.78
N VAL A 553 -11.39 33.04 -24.64
CA VAL A 553 -12.71 33.19 -23.99
C VAL A 553 -12.95 34.64 -23.58
N PHE A 554 -11.93 35.31 -23.03
CA PHE A 554 -12.02 36.73 -22.67
C PHE A 554 -12.22 37.64 -23.90
N LEU A 555 -11.54 37.35 -25.02
CA LEU A 555 -11.74 38.05 -26.30
C LEU A 555 -13.13 37.84 -26.85
N VAL A 556 -13.63 36.60 -26.85
CA VAL A 556 -15.02 36.28 -27.27
C VAL A 556 -16.04 37.01 -26.39
N PHE A 557 -15.82 37.04 -25.08
CA PHE A 557 -16.67 37.78 -24.15
C PHE A 557 -16.65 39.29 -24.41
N CYS A 558 -15.47 39.87 -24.63
CA CYS A 558 -15.32 41.29 -24.98
C CYS A 558 -16.01 41.62 -26.31
N LEU A 559 -15.85 40.79 -27.33
CA LEU A 559 -16.50 40.94 -28.64
C LEU A 559 -18.02 40.80 -28.53
N TRP A 560 -18.52 39.85 -27.74
CA TRP A 560 -19.94 39.68 -27.46
C TRP A 560 -20.52 40.91 -26.75
N LYS A 561 -19.81 41.44 -25.76
CA LYS A 561 -20.23 42.66 -25.03
C LYS A 561 -20.24 43.89 -25.92
N MET A 562 -19.22 44.07 -26.76
CA MET A 562 -19.19 45.15 -27.76
C MET A 562 -20.34 45.03 -28.75
N ARG A 563 -20.61 43.83 -29.26
CA ARG A 563 -21.75 43.56 -30.13
C ARG A 563 -23.07 43.93 -29.44
N ARG A 564 -23.28 43.51 -28.19
CA ARG A 564 -24.46 43.89 -27.41
C ARG A 564 -24.61 45.40 -27.23
N LEU A 565 -23.52 46.12 -26.97
CA LEU A 565 -23.54 47.58 -26.85
C LEU A 565 -23.90 48.26 -28.18
N ILE A 566 -23.36 47.77 -29.31
CA ILE A 566 -23.71 48.26 -30.65
C ILE A 566 -25.20 47.99 -30.96
N PHE A 567 -25.70 46.79 -30.66
CA PHE A 567 -27.12 46.47 -30.85
C PHE A 567 -28.04 47.28 -29.93
N ALA A 568 -27.63 47.54 -28.68
CA ALA A 568 -28.38 48.40 -27.77
C ALA A 568 -28.41 49.87 -28.25
N ALA A 569 -27.29 50.38 -28.76
CA ALA A 569 -27.22 51.72 -29.35
C ALA A 569 -28.07 51.82 -30.64
N ALA A 570 -28.05 50.80 -31.49
CA ALA A 570 -28.88 50.72 -32.68
C ALA A 570 -30.38 50.62 -32.33
N ALA A 571 -30.75 49.82 -31.34
CA ALA A 571 -32.12 49.72 -30.85
C ALA A 571 -32.61 51.03 -30.23
N ALA A 572 -31.78 51.73 -29.48
CA ALA A 572 -32.08 53.06 -28.94
C ALA A 572 -32.27 54.10 -30.06
N ALA A 573 -31.44 54.06 -31.10
CA ALA A 573 -31.58 54.92 -32.28
C ALA A 573 -32.90 54.64 -33.04
N VAL A 574 -33.24 53.36 -33.24
CA VAL A 574 -34.51 52.96 -33.88
C VAL A 574 -35.70 53.37 -33.02
N ALA A 575 -35.65 53.16 -31.71
CA ALA A 575 -36.70 53.59 -30.78
C ALA A 575 -36.90 55.12 -30.82
N ALA A 576 -35.82 55.90 -30.88
CA ALA A 576 -35.89 57.35 -31.04
C ALA A 576 -36.54 57.78 -32.37
N VAL A 577 -36.26 57.07 -33.47
CA VAL A 577 -36.90 57.30 -34.77
C VAL A 577 -38.39 56.94 -34.72
N VAL A 578 -38.76 55.80 -34.13
CA VAL A 578 -40.16 55.36 -33.98
C VAL A 578 -40.95 56.32 -33.11
N LEU A 579 -40.37 56.82 -32.01
CA LEU A 579 -40.98 57.85 -31.16
C LEU A 579 -41.18 59.17 -31.92
N ARG A 580 -40.21 59.61 -32.74
CA ARG A 580 -40.38 60.79 -33.60
C ARG A 580 -41.48 60.59 -34.66
N LEU A 581 -41.61 59.39 -35.22
CA LEU A 581 -42.66 59.07 -36.20
C LEU A 581 -44.06 58.98 -35.56
N ARG A 582 -44.17 58.42 -34.34
CA ARG A 582 -45.41 58.41 -33.56
C ARG A 582 -45.83 59.83 -33.14
N HIS A 583 -44.88 60.66 -32.75
CA HIS A 583 -45.15 62.06 -32.40
C HIS A 583 -45.65 62.87 -33.61
N ARG A 584 -45.11 62.63 -34.82
CA ARG A 584 -45.61 63.23 -36.08
C ARG A 584 -46.98 62.69 -36.53
N ARG A 585 -47.31 61.42 -36.25
CA ARG A 585 -48.63 60.85 -36.56
C ARG A 585 -49.73 61.31 -35.61
N SER A 586 -49.42 61.55 -34.33
CA SER A 586 -50.41 62.05 -33.36
C SER A 586 -50.75 63.55 -33.56
N SER A 587 -49.84 64.35 -34.10
CA SER A 587 -50.10 65.78 -34.38
C SER A 587 -50.70 66.04 -35.77
N GLY A 588 -50.84 65.02 -36.62
CA GLY A 588 -51.51 65.10 -37.92
C GLY A 588 -52.98 64.65 -37.90
N ARG A 589 -53.44 64.08 -36.77
CA ARG A 589 -54.79 63.50 -36.64
C ARG A 589 -55.87 64.55 -36.39
N THR A 590 -55.51 65.79 -36.08
CA THR A 590 -56.45 66.91 -35.86
C THR A 590 -56.88 67.65 -37.15
N ARG A 591 -56.52 67.17 -38.34
CA ARG A 591 -56.88 67.84 -39.62
C ARG A 591 -57.60 66.96 -40.66
N ARG A 592 -58.02 65.72 -40.33
CA ARG A 592 -58.58 64.82 -41.36
C ARG A 592 -59.57 63.76 -40.85
N GLU A 593 -60.33 64.07 -39.82
CA GLU A 593 -61.50 63.29 -39.40
C GLU A 593 -62.63 64.30 -39.14
N LEU A 594 -63.16 64.95 -40.18
CA LEU A 594 -64.46 65.65 -40.24
C LEU A 594 -64.80 66.11 -41.69
N LEU A 595 -64.41 65.28 -42.67
CA LEU A 595 -64.97 65.21 -44.03
C LEU A 595 -64.93 63.72 -44.36
N ASP A 596 -65.89 62.98 -43.84
CA ASP A 596 -66.85 62.29 -44.69
C ASP A 596 -67.68 61.31 -43.86
N GLU A 597 -68.97 61.41 -44.17
CA GLU A 597 -69.97 60.35 -44.08
C GLU A 597 -70.37 59.95 -42.65
N ALA A 598 -71.42 60.55 -42.09
CA ALA A 598 -72.80 60.44 -42.57
C ALA A 598 -73.22 58.98 -42.78
N GLU A 599 -73.85 58.47 -41.72
CA GLU A 599 -74.84 57.38 -41.69
C GLU A 599 -74.30 55.94 -41.81
N ALA A 600 -74.56 55.01 -40.90
CA ALA A 600 -75.63 54.94 -39.91
C ALA A 600 -75.32 53.97 -38.75
N ARG A 601 -75.70 54.44 -37.55
CA ARG A 601 -76.49 53.74 -36.50
C ARG A 601 -75.94 52.42 -35.92
N LYS A 602 -75.39 52.40 -34.70
CA LYS A 602 -76.03 52.49 -33.35
C LYS A 602 -76.18 51.08 -32.70
N PRO A 603 -76.23 50.94 -31.35
CA PRO A 603 -75.24 51.36 -30.34
C PRO A 603 -75.14 50.31 -29.18
N LEU A 604 -74.54 50.74 -28.04
CA LEU A 604 -74.66 50.21 -26.65
C LEU A 604 -73.61 49.13 -26.28
N ARG A 605 -72.92 49.17 -25.13
CA ARG A 605 -72.83 50.09 -23.99
C ARG A 605 -71.68 49.59 -23.07
N THR A 606 -70.92 50.54 -22.50
CA THR A 606 -70.41 50.67 -21.10
C THR A 606 -69.96 49.40 -20.32
N ASP A 607 -68.69 49.35 -19.92
CA ASP A 607 -68.16 49.70 -18.58
C ASP A 607 -68.27 48.51 -17.61
N THR A 608 -67.17 47.92 -17.18
CA THR A 608 -66.30 48.24 -16.03
C THR A 608 -66.44 47.14 -14.99
N ASP A 609 -65.28 46.71 -14.51
CA ASP A 609 -65.01 46.24 -13.15
C ASP A 609 -65.39 44.82 -12.70
N GLU A 610 -64.50 44.35 -11.83
CA GLU A 610 -64.62 43.29 -10.81
C GLU A 610 -64.59 41.81 -11.28
N GLU A 611 -63.61 41.00 -10.87
CA GLU A 611 -63.39 40.35 -9.55
C GLU A 611 -64.02 38.93 -9.50
N GLY A 612 -63.33 37.98 -8.84
CA GLY A 612 -63.82 36.63 -8.50
C GLY A 612 -63.57 35.56 -9.59
N ARG A 613 -62.76 34.51 -9.41
CA ARG A 613 -62.69 33.44 -8.39
C ARG A 613 -63.79 32.35 -8.52
N LYS A 614 -63.32 31.10 -8.72
CA LYS A 614 -63.97 29.77 -8.48
C LYS A 614 -65.09 29.39 -9.46
N ASP A 615 -65.40 28.15 -9.81
CA ASP A 615 -64.89 26.77 -9.57
C ASP A 615 -65.65 25.90 -10.61
N GLU A 616 -65.09 24.73 -10.98
CA GLU A 616 -65.80 23.48 -11.37
C GLU A 616 -66.69 23.52 -12.65
N ASP A 617 -66.82 22.52 -13.52
CA ASP A 617 -66.44 21.11 -13.52
C ASP A 617 -66.75 20.46 -14.90
N TYR A 618 -66.13 19.30 -15.16
CA TYR A 618 -66.53 18.16 -16.03
C TYR A 618 -66.88 18.30 -17.51
N GLU A 619 -66.05 17.67 -18.35
CA GLU A 619 -66.35 16.61 -19.37
C GLU A 619 -65.12 16.54 -20.32
N MET A 620 -64.66 15.43 -20.88
CA MET A 620 -64.82 14.00 -20.71
C MET A 620 -63.75 13.39 -21.63
N ASP A 621 -63.19 12.28 -21.20
CA ASP A 621 -62.66 11.19 -22.01
C ASP A 621 -61.21 11.21 -22.54
N GLU A 622 -60.72 9.99 -22.44
CA GLU A 622 -59.42 9.42 -22.66
C GLU A 622 -59.07 9.33 -24.16
N ARG A 623 -57.79 9.53 -24.50
CA ARG A 623 -56.87 8.42 -24.85
C ARG A 623 -55.58 8.95 -25.44
N GLU A 624 -54.53 8.41 -24.83
CA GLU A 624 -53.15 8.21 -25.24
C GLU A 624 -52.80 8.45 -26.71
N LEU A 625 -51.59 9.00 -26.94
CA LEU A 625 -50.65 8.31 -27.82
C LEU A 625 -49.18 8.58 -27.47
N SER A 626 -48.51 7.46 -27.24
CA SER A 626 -47.16 7.25 -26.75
C SER A 626 -46.07 7.39 -27.81
N VAL A 627 -44.88 7.79 -27.34
CA VAL A 627 -43.57 7.14 -27.53
C VAL A 627 -43.36 6.34 -28.83
N PHE A 628 -42.38 6.77 -29.64
CA PHE A 628 -41.95 6.04 -30.84
C PHE A 628 -40.80 5.06 -30.56
N ASN A 629 -41.21 3.79 -30.57
CA ASN A 629 -40.61 2.53 -31.04
C ASN A 629 -39.14 2.42 -31.51
N LYS A 630 -38.54 1.32 -31.02
CA LYS A 630 -37.44 0.55 -31.59
C LYS A 630 -38.03 -0.59 -32.43
N ALA A 631 -37.70 -0.66 -33.73
CA ALA A 631 -38.17 -1.72 -34.64
C ALA A 631 -37.12 -2.84 -34.81
N ARG A 632 -37.60 -4.08 -34.90
CA ARG A 632 -36.86 -5.32 -35.17
C ARG A 632 -37.66 -6.16 -36.19
N ARG A 633 -36.93 -7.01 -36.93
CA ARG A 633 -37.36 -8.18 -37.75
C ARG A 633 -37.78 -7.83 -39.18
N ARG A 634 -37.61 -8.68 -40.20
CA ARG A 634 -37.66 -10.16 -40.35
C ARG A 634 -36.60 -10.57 -41.42
N SER A 635 -36.17 -11.81 -41.60
CA SER A 635 -36.83 -13.13 -41.54
C SER A 635 -35.86 -14.22 -41.12
#